data_AF-A0A2R4RP56-F1
#
_entry.id   AF-A0A2R4RP56-F1
#
_cell.length_a   1.000
_cell.length_b   1.000
_cell.length_c   1.000
_cell.angle_alpha   90.00
_cell.angle_beta   90.00
_cell.angle_gamma   90.00
#
_symmetry.space_group_name_H-M   'P 1'
#
loop_
_entity.id
_entity.type
_entity.pdbx_description
1 polymer ?
#
loop_
_entity_poly.entity_id
_entity_poly.type
_entity_poly.pdbx_seq_one_letter_code
_entity_poly.pdbx_strand_id
1 'polypeptide(L)'
;VDKLGTMFVTGPDVVKTVLGEEVSFDELGGAMTHGTKSGVAHFVAQNEYECMDYIKTLLSYIPQNNTEEPSIVSNDDDPNRLDHNLISMVPEDALKPCDMKEIIHSIVDNHNFFEVHELFAQNIIVGFARMNGKND
;
A
#
# COMPACT_ATOMS: atom_id res chain seq x y z
N VAL A 1 7.93 3.36 10.59
CA VAL A 1 7.03 4.02 11.57
C VAL A 1 7.28 5.50 11.51
N ASP A 2 6.23 6.30 11.38
CA ASP A 2 6.32 7.76 11.29
C ASP A 2 7.10 8.32 12.49
N LYS A 3 7.94 9.32 12.23
CA LYS A 3 8.81 10.01 13.21
C LYS A 3 9.80 9.14 14.00
N LEU A 4 9.87 7.83 13.75
CA LEU A 4 10.81 6.90 14.39
C LEU A 4 11.74 6.21 13.38
N GLY A 5 11.23 5.89 12.20
CA GLY A 5 12.00 5.21 11.16
C GLY A 5 12.76 6.20 10.28
N THR A 6 14.07 5.99 10.15
CA THR A 6 14.94 6.80 9.29
C THR A 6 15.96 5.91 8.56
N MET A 7 16.20 6.14 7.27
CA MET A 7 17.19 5.44 6.46
C MET A 7 17.92 6.39 5.50
N PHE A 8 19.22 6.23 5.30
CA PHE A 8 20.00 6.95 4.29
C PHE A 8 21.35 6.28 4.09
N VAL A 9 21.95 6.43 2.91
CA VAL A 9 23.30 5.91 2.62
C VAL A 9 24.38 6.82 3.24
N THR A 10 24.14 8.13 3.26
CA THR A 10 25.07 9.14 3.75
C THR A 10 24.29 10.14 4.60
N GLY A 11 24.78 10.43 5.81
CA GLY A 11 24.05 11.23 6.79
C GLY A 11 24.06 12.74 6.50
N PRO A 12 23.17 13.51 7.16
CA PRO A 12 23.02 14.95 6.93
C PRO A 12 24.31 15.76 7.10
N ASP A 13 25.15 15.41 8.07
CA ASP A 13 26.40 16.12 8.33
C ASP A 13 27.39 16.04 7.16
N VAL A 14 27.42 14.89 6.47
CA VAL A 14 28.27 14.69 5.29
C VAL A 14 27.67 15.42 4.10
N VAL A 15 26.35 15.40 3.93
CA VAL A 15 25.64 16.17 2.89
C VAL A 15 25.95 17.67 3.05
N LYS A 16 25.87 18.20 4.25
CA LYS A 16 26.22 19.60 4.55
C LYS A 16 27.68 19.92 4.25
N THR A 17 28.59 19.03 4.65
CA THR A 17 30.03 19.27 4.48
C THR A 17 30.47 19.19 3.01
N VAL A 18 29.88 18.29 2.22
CA VAL A 18 30.30 18.02 0.83
C VAL A 18 29.51 18.85 -0.18
N LEU A 19 28.19 18.96 -0.01
CA LEU A 19 27.29 19.64 -0.95
C LEU A 19 26.89 21.04 -0.48
N GLY A 20 27.13 21.39 0.79
CA GLY A 20 26.70 22.68 1.36
C GLY A 20 25.20 22.76 1.65
N GLU A 21 24.46 21.66 1.50
CA GLU A 21 23.02 21.61 1.71
C GLU A 21 22.69 21.29 3.18
N GLU A 22 21.88 22.12 3.83
CA GLU A 22 21.32 21.83 5.14
C GLU A 22 19.99 21.10 4.99
N VAL A 23 19.95 19.86 5.47
CA VAL A 23 18.75 19.01 5.44
C VAL A 23 18.60 18.31 6.78
N SER A 24 17.38 18.23 7.30
CA SER A 24 17.11 17.49 8.55
C SER A 24 17.13 15.98 8.31
N PHE A 25 17.22 15.19 9.40
CA PHE A 25 17.12 13.72 9.31
C PHE A 25 15.79 13.26 8.70
N ASP A 26 14.68 13.90 9.06
CA ASP A 26 13.35 13.56 8.55
C ASP A 26 13.21 13.91 7.07
N GLU A 27 13.72 15.06 6.64
CA GLU A 27 13.70 15.47 5.23
C GLU A 27 14.63 14.61 4.37
N LEU A 28 15.76 14.17 4.91
CA LEU A 28 16.74 13.36 4.17
C LEU A 28 16.27 11.90 4.01
N GLY A 29 15.70 11.32 5.07
CA GLY A 29 15.51 9.87 5.14
C GLY A 29 14.40 9.41 6.06
N GLY A 30 13.50 10.30 6.50
CA GLY A 30 12.38 9.92 7.34
C GLY A 30 11.39 8.99 6.63
N ALA A 31 10.60 8.26 7.42
CA ALA A 31 9.60 7.32 6.91
C ALA A 31 8.66 7.93 5.86
N MET A 32 8.19 9.16 6.08
CA MET A 32 7.31 9.87 5.14
C MET A 32 8.03 10.22 3.82
N THR A 33 9.30 10.63 3.89
CA THR A 33 10.13 10.90 2.70
C THR A 33 10.25 9.64 1.85
N HIS A 34 10.49 8.49 2.48
CA HIS A 34 10.57 7.21 1.78
C HIS A 34 9.23 6.65 1.29
N GLY A 35 8.14 6.96 1.99
CA GLY A 35 6.79 6.51 1.62
C GLY A 35 6.13 7.35 0.54
N THR A 36 6.59 8.58 0.29
CA THR A 36 5.94 9.52 -0.66
C THR A 36 6.82 9.98 -1.81
N LYS A 37 8.14 10.13 -1.59
CA LYS A 37 9.05 10.71 -2.58
C LYS A 37 9.97 9.68 -3.21
N SER A 38 10.65 8.87 -2.40
CA SER A 38 11.64 7.93 -2.93
C SER A 38 11.08 6.55 -3.26
N GLY A 39 9.91 6.18 -2.73
CA GLY A 39 9.30 4.85 -2.92
C GLY A 39 10.11 3.71 -2.30
N VAL A 40 10.93 4.00 -1.28
CA VAL A 40 11.74 2.98 -0.60
C VAL A 40 10.92 2.28 0.49
N ALA A 41 9.96 2.99 1.08
CA ALA A 41 9.06 2.44 2.09
C ALA A 41 7.70 2.13 1.48
N HIS A 42 7.32 0.85 1.51
CA HIS A 42 6.05 0.35 0.99
C HIS A 42 4.84 0.75 1.84
N PHE A 43 5.06 0.91 3.15
CA PHE A 43 4.06 1.26 4.14
C PHE A 43 4.63 2.26 5.15
N VAL A 44 3.79 3.18 5.62
CA VAL A 44 4.14 4.12 6.70
C VAL A 44 3.10 4.00 7.81
N ALA A 45 3.42 3.23 8.85
CA ALA A 45 2.59 3.12 10.05
C ALA A 45 2.82 4.29 11.02
N GLN A 46 1.77 4.72 11.74
CA GLN A 46 1.81 5.78 12.75
C GLN A 46 2.53 5.34 14.03
N ASN A 47 2.49 4.05 14.34
CA ASN A 47 3.15 3.48 15.51
C ASN A 47 3.58 2.01 15.27
N GLU A 48 4.28 1.43 16.23
CA GLU A 48 4.83 0.07 16.12
C GLU A 48 3.75 -1.02 16.14
N TYR A 49 2.62 -0.80 16.83
CA TYR A 49 1.51 -1.77 16.87
C TYR A 49 0.85 -1.88 15.49
N GLU A 50 0.52 -0.75 14.87
CA GLU A 50 0.01 -0.71 13.50
C GLU A 50 1.01 -1.30 12.50
N CYS A 51 2.30 -1.01 12.67
CA CYS A 51 3.35 -1.62 11.84
C CYS A 51 3.33 -3.15 11.94
N MET A 52 3.19 -3.68 13.15
CA MET A 52 3.09 -5.12 13.38
C MET A 52 1.82 -5.71 12.77
N ASP A 53 0.70 -4.98 12.79
CA ASP A 53 -0.54 -5.41 12.17
C ASP A 53 -0.45 -5.40 10.63
N TYR A 54 0.23 -4.42 10.02
CA TYR A 54 0.56 -4.48 8.58
C TYR A 54 1.42 -5.68 8.22
N ILE A 55 2.42 -6.02 9.04
CA ILE A 55 3.25 -7.20 8.81
C ILE A 55 2.43 -8.48 8.88
N LYS A 56 1.58 -8.65 9.90
CA LYS A 56 0.71 -9.83 10.02
C LYS A 56 -0.25 -9.94 8.84
N THR A 57 -0.86 -8.81 8.43
CA THR A 57 -1.76 -8.76 7.28
C THR A 57 -1.02 -9.15 6.00
N LEU A 58 0.15 -8.59 5.74
CA LEU A 58 0.99 -8.94 4.59
C LEU A 58 1.31 -10.44 4.57
N LEU A 59 1.74 -11.00 5.70
CA LEU A 59 2.06 -12.43 5.81
C LEU A 59 0.83 -13.32 5.62
N SER A 60 -0.38 -12.81 5.82
CA SER A 60 -1.62 -13.55 5.49
C SER A 60 -1.88 -13.68 3.99
N TYR A 61 -1.24 -12.85 3.16
CA TYR A 61 -1.34 -12.88 1.70
C TYR A 61 -0.21 -13.67 1.03
N ILE A 62 0.94 -13.79 1.68
CA ILE A 62 2.14 -14.40 1.07
C ILE A 62 2.26 -15.88 1.49
N PRO A 63 2.51 -16.82 0.55
CA PRO A 63 2.80 -18.21 0.89
C PRO A 63 4.11 -18.33 1.68
N GLN A 64 4.28 -19.41 2.43
CA GLN A 64 5.48 -19.58 3.27
C GLN A 64 6.77 -19.70 2.43
N ASN A 65 6.65 -20.14 1.18
CA ASN A 65 7.75 -20.26 0.23
C ASN A 65 7.21 -20.27 -1.22
N ASN A 66 8.11 -20.30 -2.19
CA ASN A 66 7.78 -20.25 -3.62
C ASN A 66 7.28 -21.57 -4.23
N THR A 67 7.18 -22.65 -3.45
CA THR A 67 6.63 -23.94 -3.90
C THR A 67 5.24 -24.24 -3.34
N GLU A 68 4.75 -23.38 -2.45
CA GLU A 68 3.43 -23.49 -1.85
C GLU A 68 2.45 -22.52 -2.50
N GLU A 69 1.21 -22.97 -2.64
CA GLU A 69 0.09 -22.09 -2.99
C GLU A 69 -0.27 -21.21 -1.79
N PRO A 70 -0.74 -19.96 -2.02
CA PRO A 70 -1.24 -19.13 -0.94
C PRO A 70 -2.40 -19.79 -0.20
N SER A 71 -2.47 -19.59 1.11
CA SER A 71 -3.52 -20.20 1.96
C SER A 71 -4.91 -19.68 1.58
N ILE A 72 -5.86 -20.59 1.40
CA ILE A 72 -7.27 -20.23 1.21
C ILE A 72 -7.86 -19.85 2.56
N VAL A 73 -8.46 -18.66 2.63
CA VAL A 73 -9.11 -18.15 3.84
C VAL A 73 -10.62 -18.35 3.71
N SER A 74 -11.28 -18.74 4.81
CA SER A 74 -12.74 -18.80 4.86
C SER A 74 -13.30 -17.40 4.61
N ASN A 75 -14.18 -17.29 3.63
CA ASN A 75 -14.86 -16.06 3.27
C ASN A 75 -16.39 -16.28 3.33
N ASP A 76 -17.10 -15.25 3.76
CA ASP A 76 -18.56 -15.15 3.81
C ASP A 76 -19.15 -14.27 2.69
N ASP A 77 -18.31 -13.66 1.84
CA ASP A 77 -18.76 -12.96 0.63
C ASP A 77 -19.28 -13.96 -0.42
N ASP A 78 -20.37 -13.60 -1.10
CA ASP A 78 -20.96 -14.43 -2.16
C ASP A 78 -20.11 -14.27 -3.43
N PRO A 79 -19.53 -15.35 -3.98
CA PRO A 79 -18.77 -15.27 -5.24
C PRO A 79 -19.62 -14.81 -6.44
N ASN A 80 -20.95 -14.77 -6.30
CA ASN A 80 -21.88 -14.24 -7.31
C ASN A 80 -22.45 -12.87 -6.93
N ARG A 81 -21.88 -12.17 -5.94
CA ARG A 81 -22.32 -10.83 -5.55
C ARG A 81 -22.36 -9.90 -6.76
N LEU A 82 -23.50 -9.24 -6.94
CA LEU A 82 -23.68 -8.22 -7.95
C LEU A 82 -23.70 -6.85 -7.28
N ASP A 83 -22.83 -5.96 -7.72
CA ASP A 83 -22.89 -4.55 -7.37
C ASP A 83 -23.43 -3.74 -8.55
N HIS A 84 -24.70 -3.36 -8.47
CA HIS A 84 -25.35 -2.56 -9.50
C HIS A 84 -24.80 -1.12 -9.57
N ASN A 85 -24.13 -0.64 -8.53
CA ASN A 85 -23.54 0.70 -8.52
C ASN A 85 -22.25 0.77 -9.33
N LEU A 86 -21.60 -0.36 -9.63
CA LEU A 86 -20.32 -0.41 -10.35
C LEU A 86 -20.37 0.33 -11.70
N ILE A 87 -21.49 0.20 -12.43
CA ILE A 87 -21.70 0.89 -13.71
C ILE A 87 -21.76 2.41 -13.51
N SER A 88 -22.34 2.87 -12.40
CA SER A 88 -22.47 4.30 -12.09
C SER A 88 -21.18 4.95 -11.61
N MET A 89 -20.20 4.16 -11.16
CA MET A 89 -18.88 4.65 -10.74
C MET A 89 -18.04 5.14 -11.92
N VAL A 90 -18.30 4.63 -13.14
CA VAL A 90 -17.60 5.05 -14.36
C VAL A 90 -18.36 6.21 -15.02
N PRO A 91 -17.78 7.41 -15.12
CA PRO A 91 -18.41 8.53 -15.80
C PRO A 91 -18.68 8.25 -17.28
N GLU A 92 -19.79 8.79 -17.79
CA GLU A 92 -20.08 8.77 -19.24
C GLU A 92 -19.05 9.59 -20.04
N ASP A 93 -18.53 10.67 -19.44
CA ASP A 93 -17.46 11.48 -20.02
C ASP A 93 -16.10 10.83 -19.75
N ALA A 94 -15.44 10.38 -20.82
CA ALA A 94 -14.12 9.73 -20.76
C ALA A 94 -12.99 10.64 -20.22
N LEU A 95 -13.18 11.96 -20.19
CA LEU A 95 -12.21 12.89 -19.60
C LEU A 95 -12.41 13.09 -18.09
N LYS A 96 -13.54 12.66 -17.55
CA LYS A 96 -13.83 12.78 -16.12
C LYS A 96 -13.18 11.60 -15.37
N PRO A 97 -12.35 11.87 -14.34
CA PRO A 97 -11.75 10.81 -13.55
C PRO A 97 -12.80 10.06 -12.74
N CYS A 98 -12.52 8.79 -12.44
CA CYS A 98 -13.23 7.99 -11.45
C CYS A 98 -12.25 7.54 -10.36
N ASP A 99 -12.79 7.19 -9.19
CA ASP A 99 -11.98 6.60 -8.13
C ASP A 99 -11.84 5.10 -8.36
N MET A 100 -10.65 4.69 -8.81
CA MET A 100 -10.36 3.28 -9.07
C MET A 100 -10.38 2.43 -7.78
N LYS A 101 -10.18 3.03 -6.59
CA LYS A 101 -10.28 2.28 -5.33
C LYS A 101 -11.71 1.83 -5.06
N GLU A 102 -12.71 2.65 -5.38
CA GLU A 102 -14.13 2.25 -5.23
C GLU A 102 -14.46 1.02 -6.09
N ILE A 103 -13.94 0.99 -7.31
CA ILE A 103 -14.09 -0.15 -8.23
C ILE A 103 -13.39 -1.39 -7.67
N ILE A 104 -12.15 -1.26 -7.19
CA ILE A 104 -11.41 -2.37 -6.57
C ILE A 104 -12.19 -2.92 -5.37
N HIS A 105 -12.58 -2.06 -4.44
CA HIS A 105 -13.36 -2.46 -3.26
C HIS A 105 -14.67 -3.14 -3.64
N SER A 106 -15.36 -2.71 -4.70
CA SER A 106 -16.58 -3.38 -5.16
C SER A 106 -16.34 -4.83 -5.61
N ILE A 107 -15.16 -5.15 -6.16
CA ILE A 107 -14.89 -6.46 -6.78
C ILE A 107 -14.30 -7.48 -5.79
N VAL A 108 -13.44 -7.04 -4.88
CA VAL A 108 -12.68 -7.94 -4.00
C VAL A 108 -13.53 -8.44 -2.82
N ASP A 109 -13.15 -9.60 -2.28
CA ASP A 109 -13.82 -10.24 -1.14
C ASP A 109 -13.95 -9.28 0.04
N ASN A 110 -15.15 -9.17 0.61
CA ASN A 110 -15.45 -8.34 1.79
C ASN A 110 -15.03 -6.87 1.65
N HIS A 111 -14.90 -6.40 0.39
CA HIS A 111 -14.39 -5.08 0.07
C HIS A 111 -13.01 -4.79 0.67
N ASN A 112 -12.21 -5.81 0.96
CA ASN A 112 -10.91 -5.66 1.61
C ASN A 112 -9.77 -5.67 0.59
N PHE A 113 -9.08 -4.54 0.48
CA PHE A 113 -7.90 -4.36 -0.36
C PHE A 113 -6.75 -3.85 0.49
N PHE A 114 -5.62 -4.57 0.46
CA PHE A 114 -4.42 -4.22 1.19
C PHE A 114 -3.42 -3.54 0.25
N GLU A 115 -3.53 -2.22 0.17
CA GLU A 115 -2.78 -1.38 -0.76
C GLU A 115 -1.30 -1.25 -0.38
N VAL A 116 -0.42 -1.41 -1.36
CA VAL A 116 1.03 -1.29 -1.25
C VAL A 116 1.44 0.03 -1.91
N HIS A 117 2.37 0.77 -1.32
CA HIS A 117 2.79 2.08 -1.83
C HIS A 117 1.64 3.10 -1.95
N GLU A 118 0.65 3.06 -1.05
CA GLU A 118 -0.52 3.96 -1.08
C GLU A 118 -0.15 5.45 -1.22
N LEU A 119 0.99 5.88 -0.67
CA LEU A 119 1.41 7.28 -0.70
C LEU A 119 2.41 7.61 -1.82
N PHE A 120 2.87 6.62 -2.59
CA PHE A 120 3.89 6.75 -3.63
C PHE A 120 3.34 6.41 -5.02
N ALA A 121 3.58 7.28 -6.01
CA ALA A 121 3.14 7.07 -7.41
C ALA A 121 1.63 6.75 -7.54
N GLN A 122 0.78 7.55 -6.88
CA GLN A 122 -0.68 7.37 -6.73
C GLN A 122 -1.48 7.39 -8.05
N ASN A 123 -0.82 7.56 -9.19
CA ASN A 123 -1.42 7.39 -10.51
C ASN A 123 -1.57 5.91 -10.92
N ILE A 124 -1.02 4.97 -10.15
CA ILE A 124 -1.22 3.52 -10.28
C ILE A 124 -1.47 2.94 -8.88
N ILE A 125 -2.42 2.02 -8.77
CA ILE A 125 -2.77 1.34 -7.52
C ILE A 125 -2.25 -0.10 -7.59
N VAL A 126 -1.56 -0.54 -6.55
CA VAL A 126 -1.08 -1.92 -6.39
C VAL A 126 -1.35 -2.40 -4.97
N GLY A 127 -1.61 -3.67 -4.80
CA GLY A 127 -1.93 -4.22 -3.49
C GLY A 127 -2.34 -5.69 -3.59
N PHE A 128 -2.70 -6.25 -2.44
CA PHE A 128 -3.20 -7.61 -2.34
C PHE A 128 -4.70 -7.59 -2.06
N ALA A 129 -5.41 -8.55 -2.63
CA ALA A 129 -6.81 -8.80 -2.29
C ALA A 129 -7.08 -10.31 -2.19
N ARG A 130 -8.33 -10.66 -1.89
CA ARG A 130 -8.81 -12.02 -2.05
C ARG A 130 -10.01 -12.06 -3.00
N MET A 131 -10.12 -13.15 -3.73
CA MET A 131 -11.29 -13.50 -4.52
C MET A 131 -11.69 -14.94 -4.24
N ASN A 132 -12.91 -15.15 -3.73
CA ASN A 132 -13.40 -16.45 -3.27
C ASN A 132 -12.41 -17.15 -2.30
N GLY A 133 -11.87 -16.38 -1.36
CA GLY A 133 -10.94 -16.84 -0.32
C GLY A 133 -9.51 -17.08 -0.79
N LYS A 134 -9.21 -16.92 -2.08
CA LYS A 134 -7.85 -17.08 -2.65
C LYS A 134 -7.17 -15.73 -2.80
N ASN A 135 -5.85 -15.68 -2.61
CA ASN A 135 -5.08 -14.45 -2.77
C ASN A 135 -4.92 -14.12 -4.27
N ASP A 136 -5.08 -12.84 -4.62
CA ASP A 136 -4.89 -12.25 -5.95
C ASP A 136 -4.09 -10.94 -5.82
#